data_AF-A0A948HPA1-F1
#
_entry.id   AF-A0A948HPA1-F1
#
_cell.length_a   1.000
_cell.length_b   1.000
_cell.length_c   1.000
_cell.angle_alpha   90.00
_cell.angle_beta   90.00
_cell.angle_gamma   90.00
#
_symmetry.space_group_name_H-M   'P 1'
#
loop_
_entity.id
_entity.type
_entity.pdbx_description
1 polymer ?
#
loop_
_entity_poly.entity_id
_entity_poly.type
_entity_poly.pdbx_seq_one_letter_code
_entity_poly.pdbx_strand_id
1 'polypeptide(L)'
;EGAAPDLGPIFMTINRNKRSVLLDLGKAEGREALLKIVATADVLTSNIRYAAMKKLGLAYEDVKAVKPDIIFVHAAGYGSDGPYAGLPAYDDLIQAGSGAADLLGRMDGDPKPRYIPTIMADKVSGLFMVQAVTAALFHKERTGEGQFVEVPMLEAVTSFVLAEHFYDHVYDPPTGQWTYGRITNPDRRPYRTKDGHIGLLPYSDKQWEQFFELAGRLDDYKNDSRFNNYKARTIHIRDLYAMIEETTETKTTEEWLALLKPLSIPAVKMNRLDDLQDDPHLQAVDFFARYDHPHAGPYFALKPPVRFMGSPSSIRRHPPRLGEQTVEVLREAGMSEAEIARLTGDAEKV
;
A
#
# COMPACT_ATOMS: atom_id res chain seq x y z
N GLU A 1 17.01 14.49 -17.93
CA GLU A 1 16.83 15.93 -18.21
C GLU A 1 15.34 16.22 -18.33
N GLY A 2 14.82 17.28 -17.67
CA GLY A 2 13.42 17.71 -17.86
C GLY A 2 12.57 17.89 -16.59
N ALA A 3 12.98 17.39 -15.43
CA ALA A 3 12.32 17.67 -14.15
C ALA A 3 13.34 18.27 -13.17
N ALA A 4 12.87 19.17 -12.30
CA ALA A 4 13.69 19.73 -11.23
C ALA A 4 14.33 18.62 -10.35
N PRO A 5 15.58 18.79 -9.86
CA PRO A 5 16.28 17.75 -9.09
C PRO A 5 15.52 17.26 -7.85
N ASP A 6 14.70 18.11 -7.23
CA ASP A 6 13.89 17.83 -6.05
C ASP A 6 12.47 17.30 -6.37
N LEU A 7 12.11 17.17 -7.65
CA LEU A 7 10.81 16.66 -8.13
C LEU A 7 10.94 15.32 -8.84
N GLY A 8 11.56 14.34 -8.15
CA GLY A 8 11.72 12.99 -8.68
C GLY A 8 10.38 12.26 -8.93
N PRO A 9 10.33 11.23 -9.81
CA PRO A 9 9.07 10.59 -10.21
C PRO A 9 8.26 9.99 -9.06
N ILE A 10 8.90 9.32 -8.09
CA ILE A 10 8.21 8.78 -6.91
C ILE A 10 7.68 9.93 -6.04
N PHE A 11 8.48 10.98 -5.83
CA PHE A 11 8.07 12.16 -5.08
C PHE A 11 6.79 12.78 -5.67
N MET A 12 6.75 12.92 -6.99
CA MET A 12 5.60 13.47 -7.71
C MET A 12 4.30 12.65 -7.51
N THR A 13 4.42 11.32 -7.38
CA THR A 13 3.24 10.45 -7.23
C THR A 13 2.68 10.39 -5.80
N ILE A 14 3.50 10.67 -4.77
CA ILE A 14 3.10 10.48 -3.35
C ILE A 14 3.11 11.75 -2.48
N ASN A 15 3.44 12.93 -3.03
CA ASN A 15 3.54 14.18 -2.25
C ASN A 15 2.57 15.30 -2.64
N ARG A 16 1.58 15.03 -3.50
CA ARG A 16 0.47 15.99 -3.75
C ARG A 16 -0.28 16.34 -2.46
N ASN A 17 -0.93 17.52 -2.44
CA ASN A 17 -1.65 18.07 -1.28
C ASN A 17 -0.81 18.40 -0.04
N LYS A 18 0.52 18.32 -0.12
CA LYS A 18 1.42 18.67 0.99
C LYS A 18 1.99 20.09 0.81
N ARG A 19 2.47 20.66 1.91
CA ARG A 19 3.37 21.81 1.93
C ARG A 19 4.74 21.36 2.40
N SER A 20 5.79 21.99 1.90
CA SER A 20 7.19 21.68 2.20
C SER A 20 7.83 22.81 3.00
N VAL A 21 8.39 22.47 4.15
CA VAL A 21 9.12 23.38 5.03
C VAL A 21 10.53 22.82 5.20
N LEU A 22 11.54 23.66 4.98
CA LEU A 22 12.94 23.29 5.15
C LEU A 22 13.45 23.84 6.48
N LEU A 23 13.86 22.94 7.38
CA LEU A 23 14.43 23.27 8.68
C LEU A 23 15.67 22.41 8.95
N ASP A 24 16.73 23.02 9.46
CA ASP A 24 17.87 22.31 10.04
C ASP A 24 17.58 21.98 11.51
N LEU A 25 17.10 20.77 11.77
CA LEU A 25 16.77 20.31 13.13
C LEU A 25 18.00 20.07 14.01
N GLY A 26 19.22 20.11 13.46
CA GLY A 26 20.46 20.06 14.23
C GLY A 26 20.74 21.37 14.99
N LYS A 27 20.11 22.46 14.58
CA LYS A 27 20.19 23.77 15.24
C LYS A 27 19.02 23.97 16.20
N ALA A 28 19.27 24.67 17.31
CA ALA A 28 18.25 24.95 18.31
C ALA A 28 17.07 25.74 17.72
N GLU A 29 17.35 26.71 16.86
CA GLU A 29 16.35 27.55 16.20
C GLU A 29 15.46 26.74 15.25
N GLY A 30 16.02 25.76 14.54
CA GLY A 30 15.25 24.88 13.65
C GLY A 30 14.34 23.93 14.43
N ARG A 31 14.82 23.40 15.56
CA ARG A 31 14.00 22.63 16.50
C ARG A 31 12.86 23.47 17.09
N GLU A 32 13.16 24.69 17.55
CA GLU A 32 12.16 25.61 18.10
C GLU A 32 11.09 25.99 17.07
N ALA A 33 11.49 26.22 15.81
CA ALA A 33 10.57 26.47 14.71
C ALA A 33 9.62 25.28 14.48
N LEU A 34 10.13 24.05 14.49
CA LEU A 34 9.27 22.86 14.38
C LEU A 34 8.29 22.75 15.56
N LEU A 35 8.74 23.01 16.79
CA LEU A 35 7.87 22.98 17.96
C LEU A 35 6.76 24.05 17.90
N LYS A 36 7.05 25.24 17.35
CA LYS A 36 6.01 26.26 17.08
C LYS A 36 4.98 25.79 16.06
N ILE A 37 5.40 25.09 14.99
CA ILE A 37 4.47 24.47 14.04
C ILE A 37 3.62 23.41 14.74
N VAL A 38 4.24 22.52 15.53
CA VAL A 38 3.58 21.44 16.27
C VAL A 38 2.53 21.98 17.26
N ALA A 39 2.75 23.14 17.86
CA ALA A 39 1.77 23.78 18.75
C ALA A 39 0.42 24.05 18.08
N THR A 40 0.40 24.16 16.74
CA THR A 40 -0.80 24.37 15.91
C THR A 40 -1.35 23.10 15.27
N ALA A 41 -0.70 21.95 15.46
CA ALA A 41 -1.03 20.71 14.78
C ALA A 41 -1.89 19.77 15.64
N ASP A 42 -2.67 18.91 14.99
CA ASP A 42 -3.39 17.81 15.63
C ASP A 42 -2.57 16.53 15.70
N VAL A 43 -1.74 16.29 14.69
CA VAL A 43 -0.97 15.05 14.51
C VAL A 43 0.45 15.37 14.07
N LEU A 44 1.43 14.78 14.73
CA LEU A 44 2.81 14.71 14.27
C LEU A 44 3.13 13.27 13.86
N THR A 45 3.57 13.08 12.63
CA THR A 45 3.99 11.79 12.09
C THR A 45 5.49 11.78 11.84
N SER A 46 6.20 10.73 12.25
CA SER A 46 7.63 10.60 11.97
C SER A 46 8.03 9.15 11.72
N ASN A 47 8.90 8.93 10.72
CA ASN A 47 9.61 7.67 10.50
C ASN A 47 11.12 7.81 10.79
N ILE A 48 11.56 8.91 11.41
CA ILE A 48 12.92 9.06 11.91
C ILE A 48 13.08 8.11 13.10
N ARG A 49 14.22 7.42 13.20
CA ARG A 49 14.48 6.52 14.34
C ARG A 49 14.24 7.24 15.67
N TYR A 50 13.47 6.63 16.57
CA TYR A 50 13.03 7.30 17.80
C TYR A 50 14.19 7.76 18.69
N ALA A 51 15.30 7.00 18.72
CA ALA A 51 16.52 7.41 19.41
C ALA A 51 17.13 8.71 18.84
N ALA A 52 17.03 8.95 17.53
CA ALA A 52 17.44 10.20 16.93
C ALA A 52 16.47 11.33 17.28
N MET A 53 15.16 11.08 17.28
CA MET A 53 14.15 12.05 17.76
C MET A 53 14.41 12.47 19.21
N LYS A 54 14.74 11.53 20.10
CA LYS A 54 15.17 11.81 21.49
C LYS A 54 16.39 12.73 21.54
N LYS A 55 17.42 12.47 20.72
CA LYS A 55 18.62 13.33 20.65
C LYS A 55 18.31 14.74 20.12
N LEU A 56 17.33 14.87 19.23
CA LEU A 56 16.85 16.14 18.72
C LEU A 56 15.90 16.86 19.70
N GLY A 57 15.56 16.26 20.85
CA GLY A 57 14.56 16.80 21.79
C GLY A 57 13.18 16.95 21.14
N LEU A 58 12.80 15.96 20.33
CA LEU A 58 11.53 15.87 19.61
C LEU A 58 10.85 14.53 19.89
N ALA A 59 11.15 13.89 21.02
CA ALA A 59 10.42 12.70 21.45
C ALA A 59 8.99 13.07 21.83
N TYR A 60 8.15 12.06 22.06
CA TYR A 60 6.74 12.29 22.41
C TYR A 60 6.57 13.23 23.60
N GLU A 61 7.34 13.05 24.66
CA GLU A 61 7.25 13.89 25.85
C GLU A 61 7.64 15.35 25.57
N ASP A 62 8.65 15.60 24.71
CA ASP A 62 9.05 16.95 24.31
C ASP A 62 7.94 17.65 23.53
N VAL A 63 7.29 16.92 22.62
CA VAL A 63 6.21 17.42 21.77
C VAL A 63 4.92 17.64 22.58
N LYS A 64 4.59 16.69 23.47
CA LYS A 64 3.43 16.77 24.36
C LYS A 64 3.54 17.93 25.34
N ALA A 65 4.74 18.29 25.80
CA ALA A 65 4.95 19.45 26.66
C ALA A 65 4.52 20.77 25.99
N VAL A 66 4.59 20.86 24.66
CA VAL A 66 4.15 22.03 23.88
C VAL A 66 2.68 21.92 23.49
N LYS A 67 2.19 20.73 23.16
CA LYS A 67 0.81 20.45 22.75
C LYS A 67 0.27 19.23 23.50
N PRO A 68 -0.39 19.40 24.67
CA PRO A 68 -0.77 18.28 25.55
C PRO A 68 -1.70 17.23 24.93
N ASP A 69 -2.51 17.64 23.95
CA ASP A 69 -3.48 16.82 23.21
C ASP A 69 -2.96 16.40 21.81
N ILE A 70 -1.64 16.45 21.58
CA ILE A 70 -1.03 16.02 20.32
C ILE A 70 -1.14 14.50 20.15
N ILE A 71 -1.46 14.07 18.93
CA ILE A 71 -1.28 12.68 18.51
C ILE A 71 0.09 12.56 17.87
N PHE A 72 0.97 11.72 18.43
CA PHE A 72 2.27 11.43 17.85
C PHE A 72 2.26 10.03 17.27
N VAL A 73 2.36 9.89 15.96
CA VAL A 73 2.44 8.58 15.29
C VAL A 73 3.85 8.33 14.80
N HIS A 74 4.50 7.33 15.38
CA HIS A 74 5.86 6.91 15.02
C HIS A 74 5.82 5.66 14.15
N ALA A 75 6.30 5.77 12.91
CA ALA A 75 6.54 4.61 12.07
C ALA A 75 7.91 4.02 12.41
N ALA A 76 7.90 2.88 13.10
CA ALA A 76 9.09 2.16 13.53
C ALA A 76 9.39 0.99 12.59
N GLY A 77 10.64 0.56 12.51
CA GLY A 77 10.98 -0.67 11.78
C GLY A 77 10.49 -1.94 12.47
N TYR A 78 10.57 -1.96 13.80
CA TYR A 78 10.26 -3.07 14.69
C TYR A 78 9.66 -2.51 15.98
N GLY A 79 8.85 -3.29 16.69
CA GLY A 79 8.27 -2.89 17.97
C GLY A 79 9.33 -2.57 19.01
N SER A 80 9.09 -1.55 19.84
CA SER A 80 10.07 -1.06 20.82
C SER A 80 10.43 -2.07 21.91
N ASP A 81 9.55 -3.03 22.19
CA ASP A 81 9.72 -4.03 23.24
C ASP A 81 10.45 -5.29 22.74
N GLY A 82 10.67 -5.38 21.42
CA GLY A 82 11.33 -6.52 20.79
C GLY A 82 12.86 -6.40 20.76
N PRO A 83 13.58 -7.52 20.54
CA PRO A 83 15.04 -7.54 20.45
C PRO A 83 15.60 -6.76 19.23
N TYR A 84 14.75 -6.45 18.25
CA TYR A 84 15.11 -5.70 17.05
C TYR A 84 14.84 -4.20 17.16
N ALA A 85 14.41 -3.74 18.34
CA ALA A 85 14.14 -2.33 18.60
C ALA A 85 15.33 -1.44 18.19
N GLY A 86 15.04 -0.43 17.36
CA GLY A 86 16.01 0.55 16.89
C GLY A 86 16.89 0.12 15.71
N LEU A 87 16.77 -1.12 15.21
CA LEU A 87 17.46 -1.55 13.98
C LEU A 87 16.92 -0.80 12.75
N PRO A 88 17.75 -0.61 11.70
CA PRO A 88 17.28 -0.12 10.41
C PRO A 88 16.23 -1.06 9.81
N ALA A 89 15.21 -0.47 9.18
CA ALA A 89 14.26 -1.20 8.36
C ALA A 89 14.10 -0.47 7.02
N TYR A 90 14.01 -1.28 5.96
CA TYR A 90 13.66 -0.89 4.60
C TYR A 90 12.78 -2.00 4.03
N ASP A 91 12.07 -1.72 2.95
CA ASP A 91 11.12 -2.63 2.34
C ASP A 91 11.65 -4.07 2.18
N ASP A 92 12.77 -4.25 1.49
CA ASP A 92 13.39 -5.56 1.25
C ASP A 92 13.75 -6.30 2.56
N LEU A 93 14.22 -5.57 3.57
CA LEU A 93 14.59 -6.16 4.86
C LEU A 93 13.35 -6.66 5.60
N ILE A 94 12.25 -5.92 5.54
CA ILE A 94 10.99 -6.33 6.14
C ILE A 94 10.30 -7.42 5.32
N GLN A 95 10.38 -7.40 3.99
CA GLN A 95 9.91 -8.52 3.18
C GLN A 95 10.64 -9.83 3.54
N ALA A 96 11.96 -9.76 3.77
CA ALA A 96 12.74 -10.90 4.25
C ALA A 96 12.33 -11.31 5.67
N GLY A 97 12.20 -10.35 6.60
CA GLY A 97 11.90 -10.64 8.01
C GLY A 97 10.47 -11.11 8.29
N SER A 98 9.50 -10.66 7.50
CA SER A 98 8.07 -10.98 7.68
C SER A 98 7.63 -12.31 7.08
N GLY A 99 8.53 -12.99 6.35
CA GLY A 99 8.20 -14.19 5.59
C GLY A 99 7.59 -13.92 4.21
N ALA A 100 7.37 -12.66 3.81
CA ALA A 100 6.82 -12.34 2.49
C ALA A 100 7.72 -12.86 1.35
N ALA A 101 9.04 -12.79 1.50
CA ALA A 101 10.00 -13.26 0.48
C ALA A 101 10.02 -14.79 0.29
N ASP A 102 9.40 -15.54 1.21
CA ASP A 102 9.25 -17.01 1.15
C ASP A 102 8.05 -17.42 0.27
N LEU A 103 7.04 -16.55 0.13
CA LEU A 103 5.76 -16.88 -0.52
C LEU A 103 5.90 -17.29 -1.98
N LEU A 104 6.76 -16.61 -2.75
CA LEU A 104 6.95 -16.93 -4.17
C LEU A 104 7.56 -18.33 -4.35
N GLY A 105 8.54 -18.71 -3.53
CA GLY A 105 9.12 -20.06 -3.56
C GLY A 105 8.14 -21.14 -3.13
N ARG A 106 7.25 -20.84 -2.16
CA ARG A 106 6.14 -21.75 -1.80
C ARG A 106 5.13 -21.93 -2.93
N MET A 107 4.95 -20.91 -3.77
CA MET A 107 4.00 -20.94 -4.89
C MET A 107 4.57 -21.72 -6.09
N ASP A 108 5.76 -21.37 -6.57
CA ASP A 108 6.30 -21.96 -7.82
C ASP A 108 7.36 -23.06 -7.61
N GLY A 109 7.76 -23.31 -6.36
CA GLY A 109 8.75 -24.33 -6.02
C GLY A 109 10.19 -23.91 -6.30
N ASP A 110 10.46 -22.67 -6.74
CA ASP A 110 11.83 -22.17 -6.86
C ASP A 110 12.46 -22.07 -5.46
N PRO A 111 13.59 -22.77 -5.20
CA PRO A 111 14.23 -22.72 -3.89
C PRO A 111 14.87 -21.37 -3.56
N LYS A 112 14.93 -20.42 -4.51
CA LYS A 112 15.47 -19.07 -4.28
C LYS A 112 14.37 -18.13 -3.75
N PRO A 113 14.49 -17.62 -2.51
CA PRO A 113 13.61 -16.56 -2.02
C PRO A 113 13.69 -15.33 -2.91
N ARG A 114 12.55 -14.65 -3.10
CA ARG A 114 12.44 -13.48 -3.98
C ARG A 114 11.54 -12.46 -3.31
N TYR A 115 11.91 -11.19 -3.44
CA TYR A 115 11.03 -10.09 -3.06
C TYR A 115 9.85 -9.99 -4.02
N ILE A 116 8.69 -9.65 -3.48
CA ILE A 116 7.56 -9.22 -4.30
C ILE A 116 7.99 -7.90 -4.96
N PRO A 117 7.90 -7.76 -6.30
CA PRO A 117 8.44 -6.61 -7.04
C PRO A 117 7.56 -5.35 -6.90
N THR A 118 7.29 -4.98 -5.66
CA THR A 118 6.66 -3.73 -5.23
C THR A 118 7.19 -3.42 -3.84
N ILE A 119 7.18 -2.15 -3.48
CA ILE A 119 7.52 -1.66 -2.14
C ILE A 119 6.35 -1.99 -1.18
N MET A 120 6.09 -3.28 -0.95
CA MET A 120 4.90 -3.78 -0.27
C MET A 120 4.89 -3.41 1.20
N ALA A 121 6.02 -3.59 1.87
CA ALA A 121 6.14 -3.33 3.29
C ALA A 121 5.96 -1.84 3.58
N ASP A 122 6.57 -0.94 2.80
CA ASP A 122 6.36 0.52 3.00
C ASP A 122 4.88 0.91 2.77
N LYS A 123 4.24 0.35 1.73
CA LYS A 123 2.83 0.64 1.41
C LYS A 123 1.88 0.14 2.49
N VAL A 124 2.06 -1.11 2.95
CA VAL A 124 1.25 -1.72 4.01
C VAL A 124 1.41 -0.92 5.30
N SER A 125 2.64 -0.61 5.71
CA SER A 125 2.88 0.17 6.92
C SER A 125 2.33 1.60 6.82
N GLY A 126 2.38 2.22 5.63
CA GLY A 126 1.71 3.49 5.37
C GLY A 126 0.19 3.43 5.57
N LEU A 127 -0.46 2.34 5.17
CA LEU A 127 -1.89 2.13 5.39
C LEU A 127 -2.22 1.92 6.88
N PHE A 128 -1.43 1.12 7.60
CA PHE A 128 -1.55 0.98 9.06
C PHE A 128 -1.33 2.32 9.77
N MET A 129 -0.43 3.16 9.28
CA MET A 129 -0.19 4.50 9.81
C MET A 129 -1.40 5.42 9.63
N VAL A 130 -2.03 5.41 8.45
CA VAL A 130 -3.28 6.16 8.23
C VAL A 130 -4.39 5.65 9.14
N GLN A 131 -4.55 4.34 9.29
CA GLN A 131 -5.49 3.74 10.23
C GLN A 131 -5.24 4.23 11.66
N ALA A 132 -4.00 4.14 12.14
CA ALA A 132 -3.58 4.61 13.46
C ALA A 132 -3.90 6.10 13.68
N VAL A 133 -3.58 6.96 12.71
CA VAL A 133 -3.91 8.40 12.77
C VAL A 133 -5.41 8.61 12.90
N THR A 134 -6.22 7.95 12.05
CA THR A 134 -7.69 8.12 12.08
C THR A 134 -8.32 7.60 13.38
N ALA A 135 -7.84 6.47 13.91
CA ALA A 135 -8.31 5.92 15.18
C ALA A 135 -7.92 6.82 16.36
N ALA A 136 -6.70 7.36 16.38
CA ALA A 136 -6.24 8.28 17.41
C ALA A 136 -6.97 9.64 17.35
N LEU A 137 -7.28 10.15 16.15
CA LEU A 137 -8.12 11.34 15.99
C LEU A 137 -9.53 11.10 16.53
N PHE A 138 -10.11 9.92 16.28
CA PHE A 138 -11.42 9.57 16.84
C PHE A 138 -11.37 9.41 18.37
N HIS A 139 -10.29 8.85 18.92
CA HIS A 139 -10.07 8.82 20.36
C HIS A 139 -10.03 10.24 20.94
N LYS A 140 -9.20 11.13 20.38
CA LYS A 140 -9.08 12.52 20.79
C LYS A 140 -10.42 13.26 20.72
N GLU A 141 -11.22 13.04 19.69
CA GLU A 141 -12.57 13.63 19.58
C GLU A 141 -13.51 13.18 20.71
N ARG A 142 -13.32 11.97 21.24
CA ARG A 142 -14.15 11.39 22.32
C ARG A 142 -13.68 11.75 23.72
N THR A 143 -12.37 11.93 23.90
CA THR A 143 -11.75 12.07 25.23
C THR A 143 -11.14 13.45 25.46
N GLY A 144 -10.83 14.19 24.39
CA GLY A 144 -9.99 15.39 24.44
C GLY A 144 -8.49 15.10 24.57
N GLU A 145 -8.08 13.83 24.60
CA GLU A 145 -6.71 13.42 24.89
C GLU A 145 -5.95 12.97 23.64
N GLY A 146 -4.70 13.43 23.52
CA GLY A 146 -3.73 12.93 22.55
C GLY A 146 -3.07 11.64 23.02
N GLN A 147 -2.24 11.02 22.17
CA GLN A 147 -1.51 9.80 22.52
C GLN A 147 -0.27 9.59 21.64
N PHE A 148 0.65 8.77 22.13
CA PHE A 148 1.72 8.21 21.33
C PHE A 148 1.24 6.90 20.70
N VAL A 149 1.42 6.75 19.39
CA VAL A 149 1.10 5.54 18.64
C VAL A 149 2.34 5.06 17.92
N GLU A 150 2.78 3.84 18.19
CA GLU A 150 3.82 3.17 17.45
C GLU A 150 3.20 2.29 16.35
N VAL A 151 3.75 2.37 15.14
CA VAL A 151 3.35 1.54 13.98
C VAL A 151 4.60 0.81 13.51
N PRO A 152 4.85 -0.41 14.02
CA PRO A 152 6.07 -1.13 13.70
C PRO A 152 5.91 -1.96 12.42
N MET A 153 6.86 -1.78 11.50
CA MET A 153 6.80 -2.23 10.11
C MET A 153 6.82 -3.77 10.01
N LEU A 154 7.69 -4.45 10.75
CA LEU A 154 7.76 -5.92 10.75
C LEU A 154 6.42 -6.55 11.17
N GLU A 155 5.86 -6.10 12.29
CA GLU A 155 4.64 -6.64 12.88
C GLU A 155 3.43 -6.35 11.99
N ALA A 156 3.34 -5.13 11.45
CA ALA A 156 2.27 -4.77 10.52
C ALA A 156 2.27 -5.67 9.27
N VAL A 157 3.44 -5.89 8.67
CA VAL A 157 3.57 -6.71 7.46
C VAL A 157 3.42 -8.20 7.77
N THR A 158 3.97 -8.67 8.88
CA THR A 158 3.81 -10.06 9.33
C THR A 158 2.35 -10.37 9.60
N SER A 159 1.63 -9.48 10.31
CA SER A 159 0.19 -9.62 10.52
C SER A 159 -0.60 -9.62 9.22
N PHE A 160 -0.19 -8.81 8.23
CA PHE A 160 -0.82 -8.77 6.92
C PHE A 160 -0.63 -10.09 6.15
N VAL A 161 0.60 -10.62 6.12
CA VAL A 161 0.94 -11.90 5.46
C VAL A 161 0.28 -13.10 6.15
N LEU A 162 0.25 -13.11 7.49
CA LEU A 162 -0.25 -14.24 8.25
C LEU A 162 -1.78 -14.35 8.29
N ALA A 163 -2.51 -13.33 7.85
CA ALA A 163 -3.98 -13.36 7.83
C ALA A 163 -4.53 -14.60 7.10
N GLU A 164 -3.91 -15.01 6.00
CA GLU A 164 -4.19 -16.25 5.29
C GLU A 164 -3.10 -17.32 5.46
N HIS A 165 -1.86 -16.92 5.77
CA HIS A 165 -0.74 -17.87 5.74
C HIS A 165 -0.40 -18.52 7.07
N PHE A 166 -0.92 -18.02 8.21
CA PHE A 166 -0.80 -18.75 9.48
C PHE A 166 -1.54 -20.09 9.40
N TYR A 167 -2.65 -20.13 8.66
CA TYR A 167 -3.38 -21.34 8.27
C TYR A 167 -3.55 -22.32 9.45
N ASP A 168 -3.17 -23.60 9.31
CA ASP A 168 -3.34 -24.61 10.36
C ASP A 168 -2.39 -24.40 11.58
N HIS A 169 -1.42 -23.49 11.49
CA HIS A 169 -0.56 -23.10 12.61
C HIS A 169 -1.20 -22.10 13.57
N VAL A 170 -2.41 -21.60 13.26
CA VAL A 170 -3.20 -20.80 14.21
C VAL A 170 -3.62 -21.60 15.46
N TYR A 171 -3.64 -22.93 15.36
CA TYR A 171 -3.96 -23.84 16.46
C TYR A 171 -2.69 -24.24 17.23
N ASP A 172 -2.86 -24.53 18.52
CA ASP A 172 -1.79 -25.03 19.39
C ASP A 172 -2.24 -26.33 20.10
N PRO A 173 -1.68 -27.50 19.74
CA PRO A 173 -0.63 -27.70 18.73
C PRO A 173 -1.14 -27.48 17.29
N PRO A 174 -0.25 -27.17 16.32
CA PRO A 174 -0.63 -27.02 14.91
C PRO A 174 -1.34 -28.25 14.37
N THR A 175 -2.39 -28.05 13.56
CA THR A 175 -3.22 -29.15 13.03
C THR A 175 -2.85 -29.58 11.62
N GLY A 176 -1.86 -28.92 11.00
CA GLY A 176 -1.58 -29.11 9.58
C GLY A 176 -0.47 -28.21 9.06
N GLN A 177 -0.68 -27.67 7.87
CA GLN A 177 0.36 -26.97 7.10
C GLN A 177 0.38 -25.46 7.32
N TRP A 178 1.51 -24.85 7.02
CA TRP A 178 1.58 -23.41 6.73
C TRP A 178 0.93 -23.11 5.38
N THR A 179 0.47 -21.87 5.23
CA THR A 179 -0.07 -21.28 3.99
C THR A 179 -1.41 -21.81 3.52
N TYR A 180 -2.24 -20.89 3.04
CA TYR A 180 -3.45 -21.24 2.33
C TYR A 180 -3.15 -21.79 0.92
N GLY A 181 -3.21 -23.12 0.78
CA GLY A 181 -2.82 -23.85 -0.43
C GLY A 181 -3.52 -23.43 -1.73
N ARG A 182 -4.70 -22.80 -1.66
CA ARG A 182 -5.36 -22.23 -2.85
C ARG A 182 -4.57 -21.05 -3.43
N ILE A 183 -3.95 -20.22 -2.60
CA ILE A 183 -3.22 -19.02 -3.03
C ILE A 183 -1.80 -19.37 -3.45
N THR A 184 -1.14 -20.32 -2.78
CA THR A 184 0.21 -20.82 -3.12
C THR A 184 0.18 -21.90 -4.20
N ASN A 185 -0.78 -21.82 -5.14
CA ASN A 185 -0.89 -22.74 -6.26
C ASN A 185 -0.29 -22.08 -7.52
N PRO A 186 0.72 -22.67 -8.17
CA PRO A 186 1.37 -22.07 -9.36
C PRO A 186 0.43 -21.97 -10.57
N ASP A 187 -0.61 -22.79 -10.62
CA ASP A 187 -1.62 -22.80 -11.68
C ASP A 187 -2.76 -21.79 -11.42
N ARG A 188 -2.75 -21.11 -10.26
CA ARG A 188 -3.66 -19.99 -9.97
C ARG A 188 -3.06 -18.68 -10.45
N ARG A 189 -3.21 -18.42 -11.76
CA ARG A 189 -2.68 -17.25 -12.47
C ARG A 189 -3.67 -16.73 -13.52
N PRO A 190 -3.47 -15.54 -14.11
CA PRO A 190 -4.16 -15.18 -15.35
C PRO A 190 -3.86 -16.24 -16.43
N TYR A 191 -4.91 -16.73 -17.08
CA TYR A 191 -4.81 -17.81 -18.06
C TYR A 191 -4.68 -17.26 -19.47
N ARG A 192 -3.90 -17.96 -20.30
CA ARG A 192 -3.76 -17.63 -21.72
C ARG A 192 -5.09 -17.81 -22.46
N THR A 193 -5.40 -16.87 -23.33
CA THR A 193 -6.48 -16.95 -24.31
C THR A 193 -5.87 -16.95 -25.72
N LYS A 194 -6.70 -17.00 -26.78
CA LYS A 194 -6.18 -16.94 -28.16
C LYS A 194 -5.34 -15.69 -28.46
N ASP A 195 -5.62 -14.58 -27.78
CA ASP A 195 -5.09 -13.25 -28.11
C ASP A 195 -4.51 -12.49 -26.92
N GLY A 196 -4.50 -13.07 -25.72
CA GLY A 196 -4.08 -12.38 -24.51
C GLY A 196 -4.13 -13.26 -23.26
N HIS A 197 -4.53 -12.64 -22.14
CA HIS A 197 -4.70 -13.32 -20.87
C HIS A 197 -5.98 -12.84 -20.17
N ILE A 198 -6.62 -13.75 -19.42
CA ILE A 198 -7.83 -13.51 -18.65
C ILE A 198 -7.61 -13.93 -17.20
N GLY A 199 -7.91 -13.04 -16.26
CA GLY A 199 -8.14 -13.44 -14.88
C GLY A 199 -9.53 -14.06 -14.80
N LEU A 200 -9.63 -15.34 -14.43
CA LEU A 200 -10.87 -16.10 -14.42
C LEU A 200 -11.01 -16.88 -13.11
N LEU A 201 -12.18 -16.79 -12.45
CA LEU A 201 -12.40 -17.43 -11.16
C LEU A 201 -13.85 -17.95 -11.00
N PRO A 202 -14.18 -19.12 -11.58
CA PRO A 202 -15.39 -19.85 -11.18
C PRO A 202 -15.29 -20.22 -9.69
N TYR A 203 -16.37 -19.99 -8.94
CA TYR A 203 -16.35 -20.12 -7.49
C TYR A 203 -17.29 -21.20 -6.96
N SER A 204 -18.48 -21.33 -7.56
CA SER A 204 -19.47 -22.35 -7.16
C SER A 204 -19.51 -23.52 -8.13
N ASP A 205 -20.01 -24.67 -7.67
CA ASP A 205 -20.23 -25.88 -8.48
C ASP A 205 -21.01 -25.58 -9.76
N LYS A 206 -22.06 -24.75 -9.63
CA LYS A 206 -22.85 -24.25 -10.76
C LYS A 206 -21.99 -23.48 -11.76
N GLN A 207 -21.11 -22.59 -11.28
CA GLN A 207 -20.24 -21.81 -12.16
C GLN A 207 -19.18 -22.67 -12.85
N TRP A 208 -18.67 -23.71 -12.17
CA TRP A 208 -17.77 -24.69 -12.79
C TRP A 208 -18.47 -25.41 -13.94
N GLU A 209 -19.65 -25.96 -13.70
CA GLU A 209 -20.44 -26.62 -14.75
C GLU A 209 -20.76 -25.67 -15.90
N GLN A 210 -21.21 -24.45 -15.59
CA GLN A 210 -21.51 -23.44 -16.62
C GLN A 210 -20.29 -23.05 -17.45
N PHE A 211 -19.12 -22.89 -16.84
CA PHE A 211 -17.88 -22.60 -17.55
C PHE A 211 -17.50 -23.72 -18.52
N PHE A 212 -17.52 -24.98 -18.05
CA PHE A 212 -17.18 -26.12 -18.90
C PHE A 212 -18.24 -26.42 -19.95
N GLU A 213 -19.52 -26.13 -19.69
CA GLU A 213 -20.59 -26.17 -20.71
C GLU A 213 -20.30 -25.17 -21.85
N LEU A 214 -19.97 -23.91 -21.52
CA LEU A 214 -19.60 -22.89 -22.51
C LEU A 214 -18.36 -23.27 -23.33
N ALA A 215 -17.48 -24.09 -22.74
CA ALA A 215 -16.30 -24.63 -23.38
C ALA A 215 -16.56 -25.89 -24.22
N GLY A 216 -17.74 -26.50 -24.12
CA GLY A 216 -18.02 -27.81 -24.72
C GLY A 216 -17.27 -28.96 -24.03
N ARG A 217 -16.90 -28.80 -22.75
CA ARG A 217 -16.14 -29.76 -21.92
C ARG A 217 -16.90 -30.16 -20.65
N LEU A 218 -18.23 -30.01 -20.61
CA LEU A 218 -19.01 -30.34 -19.41
C LEU A 218 -18.83 -31.81 -19.00
N ASP A 219 -18.85 -32.72 -19.98
CA ASP A 219 -18.69 -34.15 -19.74
C ASP A 219 -17.29 -34.51 -19.24
N ASP A 220 -16.25 -33.86 -19.77
CA ASP A 220 -14.87 -34.01 -19.27
C ASP A 220 -14.80 -33.64 -17.78
N TYR A 221 -15.42 -32.54 -17.38
CA TYR A 221 -15.41 -32.06 -16.01
C TYR A 221 -16.27 -32.92 -15.07
N LYS A 222 -17.50 -33.28 -15.48
CA LYS A 222 -18.45 -34.03 -14.64
C LYS A 222 -18.04 -35.49 -14.42
N ASN A 223 -17.45 -36.12 -15.42
CA ASN A 223 -17.08 -37.53 -15.36
C ASN A 223 -15.70 -37.75 -14.72
N ASP A 224 -14.91 -36.70 -14.51
CA ASP A 224 -13.64 -36.80 -13.80
C ASP A 224 -13.88 -36.95 -12.28
N SER A 225 -13.44 -38.09 -11.75
CA SER A 225 -13.57 -38.40 -10.32
C SER A 225 -12.82 -37.43 -9.41
N ARG A 226 -11.83 -36.70 -9.96
CA ARG A 226 -11.11 -35.62 -9.27
C ARG A 226 -12.01 -34.42 -8.97
N PHE A 227 -13.07 -34.19 -9.76
CA PHE A 227 -13.86 -32.96 -9.70
C PHE A 227 -15.32 -33.14 -9.27
N ASN A 228 -15.77 -34.37 -9.05
CA ASN A 228 -17.17 -34.72 -8.82
C ASN A 228 -17.79 -34.17 -7.51
N ASN A 229 -17.00 -33.66 -6.57
CA ASN A 229 -17.48 -33.01 -5.35
C ASN A 229 -16.46 -32.00 -4.80
N TYR A 230 -16.90 -31.16 -3.85
CA TYR A 230 -16.09 -30.09 -3.26
C TYR A 230 -14.77 -30.59 -2.64
N LYS A 231 -14.83 -31.70 -1.88
CA LYS A 231 -13.66 -32.26 -1.20
C LYS A 231 -12.64 -32.77 -2.22
N ALA A 232 -13.09 -33.51 -3.23
CA ALA A 232 -12.24 -34.00 -4.31
C ALA A 232 -11.61 -32.83 -5.08
N ARG A 233 -12.40 -31.82 -5.48
CA ARG A 233 -11.88 -30.62 -6.15
C ARG A 233 -10.85 -29.86 -5.33
N THR A 234 -11.03 -29.80 -4.01
CA THR A 234 -10.07 -29.11 -3.13
C THR A 234 -8.72 -29.84 -3.11
N ILE A 235 -8.73 -31.19 -3.09
CA ILE A 235 -7.53 -32.01 -3.15
C ILE A 235 -6.85 -31.89 -4.52
N HIS A 236 -7.65 -31.88 -5.59
CA HIS A 236 -7.19 -31.86 -6.99
C HIS A 236 -7.27 -30.47 -7.64
N ILE A 237 -7.16 -29.41 -6.85
CA ILE A 237 -7.38 -28.04 -7.35
C ILE A 237 -6.34 -27.63 -8.41
N ARG A 238 -5.12 -28.19 -8.35
CA ARG A 238 -4.08 -28.03 -9.39
C ARG A 238 -4.54 -28.59 -10.73
N ASP A 239 -5.02 -29.83 -10.74
CA ASP A 239 -5.55 -30.47 -11.93
C ASP A 239 -6.72 -29.68 -12.55
N LEU A 240 -7.59 -29.12 -11.70
CA LEU A 240 -8.72 -28.31 -12.15
C LEU A 240 -8.24 -26.99 -12.80
N TYR A 241 -7.25 -26.32 -12.22
CA TYR A 241 -6.70 -25.09 -12.80
C TYR A 241 -5.94 -25.34 -14.10
N ALA A 242 -5.23 -26.46 -14.24
CA ALA A 242 -4.64 -26.86 -15.52
C ALA A 242 -5.72 -27.07 -16.60
N MET A 243 -6.86 -27.68 -16.25
CA MET A 243 -7.99 -27.84 -17.17
C MET A 243 -8.61 -26.50 -17.58
N ILE A 244 -8.63 -25.50 -16.69
CA ILE A 244 -9.04 -24.13 -17.05
C ILE A 244 -8.08 -23.53 -18.07
N GLU A 245 -6.77 -23.64 -17.84
CA GLU A 245 -5.75 -23.07 -18.72
C GLU A 245 -5.89 -23.58 -20.16
N GLU A 246 -6.00 -24.91 -20.34
CA GLU A 246 -6.28 -25.50 -21.66
C GLU A 246 -7.58 -24.96 -22.26
N THR A 247 -8.60 -24.78 -21.43
CA THR A 247 -9.92 -24.38 -21.88
C THR A 247 -9.93 -22.93 -22.35
N THR A 248 -9.28 -22.02 -21.63
CA THR A 248 -9.28 -20.59 -21.96
C THR A 248 -8.58 -20.29 -23.29
N GLU A 249 -7.67 -21.15 -23.75
CA GLU A 249 -7.01 -21.01 -25.05
C GLU A 249 -7.94 -21.20 -26.25
N THR A 250 -9.16 -21.73 -26.05
CA THR A 250 -10.07 -22.03 -27.16
C THR A 250 -10.81 -20.81 -27.73
N LYS A 251 -10.80 -19.66 -27.04
CA LYS A 251 -11.48 -18.42 -27.45
C LYS A 251 -10.60 -17.20 -27.19
N THR A 252 -10.92 -16.09 -27.83
CA THR A 252 -10.31 -14.78 -27.52
C THR A 252 -10.75 -14.31 -26.14
N THR A 253 -10.02 -13.33 -25.61
CA THR A 253 -10.33 -12.71 -24.31
C THR A 253 -11.72 -12.10 -24.31
N GLU A 254 -12.08 -11.38 -25.37
CA GLU A 254 -13.39 -10.72 -25.49
C GLU A 254 -14.53 -11.73 -25.65
N GLU A 255 -14.32 -12.80 -26.42
CA GLU A 255 -15.28 -13.90 -26.54
C GLU A 255 -15.60 -14.52 -25.16
N TRP A 256 -14.56 -14.78 -24.35
CA TRP A 256 -14.78 -15.27 -22.99
C TRP A 256 -15.53 -14.28 -22.12
N LEU A 257 -15.12 -13.00 -22.10
CA LEU A 257 -15.78 -11.99 -21.28
C LEU A 257 -17.27 -11.85 -21.64
N ALA A 258 -17.61 -11.89 -22.94
CA ALA A 258 -18.99 -11.82 -23.41
C ALA A 258 -19.83 -13.03 -22.95
N LEU A 259 -19.26 -14.24 -22.96
CA LEU A 259 -19.95 -15.47 -22.53
C LEU A 259 -20.10 -15.57 -21.01
N LEU A 260 -19.09 -15.13 -20.25
CA LEU A 260 -19.04 -15.30 -18.79
C LEU A 260 -19.85 -14.24 -18.04
N LYS A 261 -19.89 -13.02 -18.56
CA LYS A 261 -20.62 -11.88 -17.96
C LYS A 261 -22.09 -12.16 -17.64
N PRO A 262 -22.94 -12.69 -18.55
CA PRO A 262 -24.35 -12.95 -18.23
C PRO A 262 -24.56 -14.06 -17.19
N LEU A 263 -23.54 -14.88 -16.94
CA LEU A 263 -23.58 -15.95 -15.93
C LEU A 263 -23.00 -15.52 -14.58
N SER A 264 -22.59 -14.25 -14.46
CA SER A 264 -21.91 -13.72 -13.28
C SER A 264 -20.69 -14.57 -12.87
N ILE A 265 -19.99 -15.16 -13.84
CA ILE A 265 -18.71 -15.83 -13.59
C ILE A 265 -17.63 -14.75 -13.55
N PRO A 266 -16.89 -14.58 -12.43
CA PRO A 266 -15.87 -13.54 -12.30
C PRO A 266 -14.77 -13.71 -13.35
N ALA A 267 -14.64 -12.72 -14.21
CA ALA A 267 -13.58 -12.66 -15.21
C ALA A 267 -13.20 -11.21 -15.52
N VAL A 268 -11.92 -10.99 -15.83
CA VAL A 268 -11.39 -9.70 -16.26
C VAL A 268 -10.25 -9.92 -17.25
N LYS A 269 -10.13 -9.05 -18.25
CA LYS A 269 -8.92 -9.00 -19.08
C LYS A 269 -7.72 -8.66 -18.18
N MET A 270 -6.61 -9.37 -18.35
CA MET A 270 -5.37 -8.99 -17.67
C MET A 270 -4.82 -7.70 -18.32
N ASN A 271 -4.66 -6.65 -17.53
CA ASN A 271 -3.96 -5.45 -17.95
C ASN A 271 -2.46 -5.59 -17.66
N ARG A 272 -1.63 -5.07 -18.57
CA ARG A 272 -0.23 -4.79 -18.29
C ARG A 272 -0.09 -3.35 -17.76
N LEU A 273 1.05 -3.02 -17.16
CA LEU A 273 1.27 -1.67 -16.59
C LEU A 273 1.18 -0.56 -17.66
N ASP A 274 1.70 -0.85 -18.85
CA ASP A 274 1.66 -0.02 -20.05
C ASP A 274 0.24 0.19 -20.59
N ASP A 275 -0.71 -0.70 -20.27
CA ASP A 275 -2.09 -0.61 -20.75
C ASP A 275 -3.00 0.21 -19.82
N LEU A 276 -2.57 0.50 -18.58
CA LEU A 276 -3.48 1.02 -17.53
C LEU A 276 -4.07 2.40 -17.87
N GLN A 277 -3.32 3.28 -18.54
CA GLN A 277 -3.83 4.61 -18.91
C GLN A 277 -4.92 4.55 -19.98
N ASP A 278 -4.92 3.47 -20.76
CA ASP A 278 -5.87 3.21 -21.84
C ASP A 278 -7.02 2.28 -21.41
N ASP A 279 -7.04 1.84 -20.14
CA ASP A 279 -8.12 1.03 -19.61
C ASP A 279 -9.46 1.79 -19.64
N PRO A 280 -10.52 1.26 -20.28
CA PRO A 280 -11.78 1.97 -20.45
C PRO A 280 -12.45 2.33 -19.13
N HIS A 281 -12.31 1.50 -18.09
CA HIS A 281 -12.89 1.78 -16.78
C HIS A 281 -12.11 2.89 -16.07
N LEU A 282 -10.78 2.82 -16.06
CA LEU A 282 -9.93 3.85 -15.44
C LEU A 282 -10.06 5.21 -16.14
N GLN A 283 -10.28 5.24 -17.45
CA GLN A 283 -10.64 6.44 -18.20
C GLN A 283 -12.03 6.96 -17.79
N ALA A 284 -13.05 6.10 -17.75
CA ALA A 284 -14.43 6.48 -17.41
C ALA A 284 -14.58 7.05 -15.99
N VAL A 285 -13.67 6.71 -15.06
CA VAL A 285 -13.67 7.24 -13.69
C VAL A 285 -12.66 8.37 -13.48
N ASP A 286 -12.04 8.87 -14.54
CA ASP A 286 -10.99 9.91 -14.54
C ASP A 286 -9.84 9.58 -13.58
N PHE A 287 -9.35 8.33 -13.60
CA PHE A 287 -8.34 7.88 -12.64
C PHE A 287 -6.99 8.56 -12.86
N PHE A 288 -6.57 8.72 -14.12
CA PHE A 288 -5.35 9.41 -14.52
C PHE A 288 -5.66 10.85 -14.91
N ALA A 289 -5.70 11.75 -13.94
CA ALA A 289 -5.99 13.16 -14.19
C ALA A 289 -4.70 13.92 -14.57
N ARG A 290 -4.76 14.71 -15.66
CA ARG A 290 -3.63 15.52 -16.13
C ARG A 290 -3.61 16.88 -15.42
N TYR A 291 -2.43 17.34 -15.03
CA TYR A 291 -2.17 18.63 -14.39
C TYR A 291 -0.91 19.27 -14.97
N ASP A 292 -0.80 20.60 -14.88
CA ASP A 292 0.41 21.33 -15.25
C ASP A 292 1.13 21.85 -14.00
N HIS A 293 2.28 21.25 -13.70
CA HIS A 293 3.11 21.65 -12.56
C HIS A 293 3.93 22.91 -12.91
N PRO A 294 3.95 23.95 -12.06
CA PRO A 294 4.67 25.21 -12.36
C PRO A 294 6.16 25.04 -12.69
N HIS A 295 6.81 24.03 -12.09
CA HIS A 295 8.25 23.76 -12.24
C HIS A 295 8.60 22.46 -12.98
N ALA A 296 7.62 21.58 -13.24
CA ALA A 296 7.87 20.26 -13.83
C ALA A 296 7.09 20.04 -15.14
N GLY A 297 6.26 21.01 -15.55
CA GLY A 297 5.41 20.89 -16.72
C GLY A 297 4.27 19.89 -16.52
N PRO A 298 3.72 19.34 -17.61
CA PRO A 298 2.56 18.46 -17.54
C PRO A 298 2.91 17.13 -16.86
N TYR A 299 2.02 16.66 -15.99
CA TYR A 299 2.13 15.36 -15.33
C TYR A 299 0.75 14.74 -15.09
N PHE A 300 0.73 13.43 -14.80
CA PHE A 300 -0.47 12.73 -14.36
C PHE A 300 -0.48 12.58 -12.84
N ALA A 301 -1.61 12.88 -12.21
CA ALA A 301 -1.88 12.57 -10.83
C ALA A 301 -2.99 11.53 -10.73
N LEU A 302 -2.81 10.53 -9.86
CA LEU A 302 -3.80 9.50 -9.62
C LEU A 302 -4.91 10.05 -8.72
N LYS A 303 -6.16 9.95 -9.20
CA LYS A 303 -7.35 10.29 -8.43
C LYS A 303 -7.39 9.47 -7.13
N PRO A 304 -7.70 10.07 -5.97
CA PRO A 304 -7.90 9.30 -4.75
C PRO A 304 -8.92 8.17 -4.97
N PRO A 305 -8.58 6.91 -4.67
CA PRO A 305 -9.40 5.76 -5.09
C PRO A 305 -10.66 5.59 -4.23
N VAL A 306 -10.72 6.20 -3.04
CA VAL A 306 -11.87 6.11 -2.13
C VAL A 306 -12.77 7.33 -2.29
N ARG A 307 -14.05 7.09 -2.55
CA ARG A 307 -15.07 8.14 -2.69
C ARG A 307 -15.87 8.31 -1.41
N PHE A 308 -15.75 9.48 -0.79
CA PHE A 308 -16.58 9.90 0.33
C PHE A 308 -17.70 10.81 -0.19
N MET A 309 -18.95 10.50 0.14
CA MET A 309 -20.10 11.28 -0.37
C MET A 309 -20.29 12.61 0.37
N GLY A 310 -20.08 12.65 1.69
CA GLY A 310 -20.20 13.86 2.51
C GLY A 310 -18.96 14.74 2.54
N SER A 311 -17.80 14.19 2.18
CA SER A 311 -16.50 14.88 2.20
C SER A 311 -15.58 14.41 1.06
N PRO A 312 -15.96 14.64 -0.21
CA PRO A 312 -15.20 14.14 -1.36
C PRO A 312 -13.72 14.53 -1.31
N SER A 313 -12.85 13.55 -1.55
CA SER A 313 -11.41 13.80 -1.67
C SER A 313 -11.11 14.61 -2.93
N SER A 314 -10.17 15.54 -2.84
CA SER A 314 -9.75 16.42 -3.95
C SER A 314 -8.24 16.60 -3.98
N ILE A 315 -7.69 16.76 -5.18
CA ILE A 315 -6.31 17.21 -5.38
C ILE A 315 -6.36 18.74 -5.44
N ARG A 316 -5.73 19.39 -4.46
CA ARG A 316 -5.77 20.84 -4.25
C ARG A 316 -4.41 21.51 -4.38
N ARG A 317 -3.32 20.75 -4.21
CA ARG A 317 -1.95 21.26 -4.41
C ARG A 317 -1.10 20.25 -5.16
N HIS A 318 -0.21 20.77 -5.98
CA HIS A 318 0.87 20.02 -6.59
C HIS A 318 1.84 19.47 -5.52
N PRO A 319 2.63 18.43 -5.83
CA PRO A 319 3.80 18.08 -5.03
C PRO A 319 4.72 19.31 -4.89
N PRO A 320 5.02 19.79 -3.69
CA PRO A 320 5.79 21.03 -3.52
C PRO A 320 7.27 20.84 -3.85
N ARG A 321 7.94 21.90 -4.29
CA ARG A 321 9.41 22.02 -4.28
C ARG A 321 9.95 21.92 -2.85
N LEU A 322 11.22 21.59 -2.70
CA LEU A 322 11.89 21.57 -1.39
C LEU A 322 11.81 22.96 -0.74
N GLY A 323 11.22 23.04 0.45
CA GLY A 323 11.10 24.27 1.22
C GLY A 323 10.16 25.34 0.64
N GLU A 324 9.37 25.02 -0.39
CA GLU A 324 8.56 25.99 -1.15
C GLU A 324 7.64 26.85 -0.26
N GLN A 325 7.11 26.28 0.83
CA GLN A 325 6.20 26.97 1.73
C GLN A 325 6.82 27.27 3.11
N THR A 326 8.15 27.29 3.22
CA THR A 326 8.84 27.52 4.50
C THR A 326 8.38 28.82 5.17
N VAL A 327 8.46 29.95 4.46
CA VAL A 327 8.07 31.27 4.99
C VAL A 327 6.56 31.35 5.29
N GLU A 328 5.71 30.78 4.42
CA GLU A 328 4.24 30.71 4.60
C GLU A 328 3.90 30.02 5.93
N VAL A 329 4.40 28.80 6.13
CA VAL A 329 4.06 27.98 7.29
C VAL A 329 4.64 28.54 8.59
N LEU A 330 5.88 29.06 8.57
CA LEU A 330 6.46 29.67 9.77
C LEU A 330 5.70 30.92 10.22
N ARG A 331 5.20 31.72 9.27
CA ARG A 331 4.36 32.88 9.57
C ARG A 331 3.01 32.46 10.16
N GLU A 332 2.36 31.44 9.60
CA GLU A 332 1.12 30.86 10.13
C GLU A 332 1.31 30.32 11.55
N ALA A 333 2.48 29.79 11.88
CA ALA A 333 2.85 29.35 13.22
C ALA A 333 3.18 30.51 14.20
N GLY A 334 2.97 31.76 13.79
CA GLY A 334 3.13 32.94 14.65
C GLY A 334 4.57 33.43 14.80
N MET A 335 5.48 33.02 13.92
CA MET A 335 6.87 33.53 13.93
C MET A 335 6.95 34.92 13.32
N SER A 336 7.76 35.78 13.93
CA SER A 336 8.06 37.12 13.42
C SER A 336 8.94 37.07 12.18
N GLU A 337 8.87 38.09 11.33
CA GLU A 337 9.74 38.21 10.15
C GLU A 337 11.24 38.15 10.51
N ALA A 338 11.62 38.66 11.68
CA ALA A 338 12.99 38.60 12.17
C ALA A 338 13.42 37.15 12.53
N GLU A 339 12.54 36.34 13.09
CA GLU A 339 12.81 34.92 13.35
C GLU A 339 12.88 34.13 12.04
N ILE A 340 11.96 34.38 11.10
CA ILE A 340 11.92 33.73 9.79
C ILE A 340 13.18 34.05 8.99
N ALA A 341 13.60 35.32 8.95
CA ALA A 341 14.82 35.74 8.26
C ALA A 341 16.08 35.06 8.82
N ARG A 342 16.16 34.84 10.15
CA ARG A 342 17.27 34.09 10.75
C ARG A 342 17.31 32.62 10.31
N LEU A 343 16.15 31.99 10.16
CA LEU A 343 16.05 30.59 9.73
C LEU A 343 16.31 30.41 8.23
N THR A 344 15.90 31.37 7.41
CA THR A 344 15.94 31.28 5.94
C THR A 344 17.18 31.93 5.33
N GLY A 345 17.82 32.89 6.01
CA GLY A 345 19.04 33.55 5.53
C GLY A 345 20.26 32.63 5.43
N ASP A 346 20.25 31.49 6.12
CA ASP A 346 21.26 30.43 5.95
C ASP A 346 20.96 29.51 4.74
N ALA A 347 19.71 29.50 4.25
CA ALA A 347 19.26 28.62 3.17
C ALA A 347 19.56 29.14 1.76
N GLU A 348 19.83 30.44 1.59
CA GLU A 348 20.27 31.03 0.30
C GLU A 348 21.68 30.59 -0.14
N LYS A 349 22.39 29.79 0.68
CA LYS A 349 23.74 29.29 0.41
C LYS A 349 23.80 27.82 -0.07
N VAL A 350 22.66 27.15 -0.25
CA VAL A 350 22.59 25.72 -0.62
C VAL A 350 22.01 25.51 -2.01
#